data_AF-A0A3B6DIJ9-F1
#
_entry.id   AF-A0A3B6DIJ9-F1
#
_cell.length_a   1.000
_cell.length_b   1.000
_cell.length_c   1.000
_cell.angle_alpha   90.00
_cell.angle_beta   90.00
_cell.angle_gamma   90.00
#
_symmetry.space_group_name_H-M   'P 1'
#
loop_
_entity.id
_entity.type
_entity.pdbx_description
1 polymer ?
#
loop_
_entity_poly.entity_id
_entity_poly.type
_entity_poly.pdbx_seq_one_letter_code
_entity_poly.pdbx_strand_id
1 'polypeptide(L)'
;MGAASVQNHPPHLLQHLRSGLARRRLPPDKDARPAPVSEAFHDVPAGLLRRRHGAPSGQGPGREQRRSTRAGGLLGEHGHDFHGPDESHLDSLVGQVLFGDGAAAVIVGADPDESTERPLFQLVSASQTILPESEGAIGGQLLEAGLTFHLRKNVPILISKNIERALEDAFKPLGIHDWNSIFWVTHPGGPAILSMIEAKVKLNKERMRATRHVLSEYGNMSSACLFFVLDEMRRRSSEDGHATTGEGMDWGVLFGFGPGLTVETIVLHSVPIASL
;
A
#
# COMPACT_ATOMS: atom_id res chain seq x y z
N MET A 1 68.35 0.19 9.77
CA MET A 1 69.17 -0.68 8.89
C MET A 1 69.10 -2.10 9.44
N GLY A 2 68.65 -3.05 8.64
CA GLY A 2 68.53 -4.47 9.01
C GLY A 2 67.73 -5.20 7.93
N ALA A 3 68.40 -6.03 7.14
CA ALA A 3 67.88 -6.74 5.98
C ALA A 3 67.47 -8.18 6.30
N ALA A 4 66.53 -8.73 5.53
CA ALA A 4 66.35 -10.13 5.09
C ALA A 4 64.85 -10.39 4.83
N SER A 5 64.38 -11.20 3.89
CA SER A 5 64.91 -11.84 2.69
C SER A 5 63.69 -12.46 2.02
N VAL A 6 63.51 -12.25 0.72
CA VAL A 6 62.45 -12.87 -0.08
C VAL A 6 62.86 -14.31 -0.39
N GLN A 7 61.97 -15.27 -0.11
CA GLN A 7 62.08 -16.65 -0.61
C GLN A 7 60.84 -17.02 -1.43
N ASN A 8 61.10 -17.39 -2.67
CA ASN A 8 60.17 -17.95 -3.65
C ASN A 8 59.82 -19.40 -3.30
N HIS A 9 58.55 -19.80 -3.48
CA HIS A 9 58.16 -21.19 -3.67
C HIS A 9 57.15 -21.35 -4.83
N PRO A 10 57.15 -22.51 -5.52
CA PRO A 10 56.72 -22.66 -6.92
C PRO A 10 55.23 -23.08 -7.08
N PRO A 11 54.68 -23.05 -8.32
CA PRO A 11 53.24 -23.14 -8.56
C PRO A 11 52.80 -24.52 -9.05
N HIS A 12 52.28 -25.41 -8.20
CA HIS A 12 51.56 -26.61 -8.66
C HIS A 12 50.60 -27.14 -7.59
N LEU A 13 49.29 -26.89 -7.75
CA LEU A 13 48.24 -27.91 -7.50
C LEU A 13 46.86 -27.46 -8.03
N LEU A 14 46.73 -27.47 -9.36
CA LEU A 14 45.44 -27.46 -10.07
C LEU A 14 45.12 -28.91 -10.46
N GLN A 15 44.48 -29.69 -9.58
CA GLN A 15 43.63 -30.83 -9.96
C GLN A 15 42.99 -31.47 -8.72
N HIS A 16 41.74 -31.90 -8.89
CA HIS A 16 40.85 -32.58 -7.93
C HIS A 16 39.95 -31.69 -7.08
N LEU A 17 38.84 -31.26 -7.70
CA LEU A 17 37.47 -31.54 -7.23
C LEU A 17 36.48 -31.20 -8.38
N ARG A 18 36.67 -31.88 -9.52
CA ARG A 18 35.62 -32.06 -10.54
C ARG A 18 35.14 -33.51 -10.44
N SER A 19 34.08 -33.74 -9.68
CA SER A 19 33.08 -34.80 -9.94
C SER A 19 31.99 -34.74 -8.88
N GLY A 20 30.73 -34.67 -9.32
CA GLY A 20 29.57 -34.82 -8.44
C GLY A 20 28.57 -33.67 -8.49
N LEU A 21 27.89 -33.47 -9.64
CA LEU A 21 26.46 -33.13 -9.74
C LEU A 21 26.14 -32.90 -11.22
N ALA A 22 25.87 -34.00 -11.91
CA ALA A 22 25.30 -33.98 -13.25
C ALA A 22 23.89 -33.37 -13.18
N ARG A 23 23.74 -32.14 -13.68
CA ARG A 23 22.46 -31.48 -13.90
C ARG A 23 21.75 -32.14 -15.07
N ARG A 24 20.55 -32.68 -14.87
CA ARG A 24 19.54 -32.72 -15.95
C ARG A 24 18.99 -31.31 -16.10
N ARG A 25 19.48 -30.56 -17.10
CA ARG A 25 18.84 -29.32 -17.54
C ARG A 25 17.65 -29.72 -18.42
N LEU A 26 16.43 -29.41 -17.98
CA LEU A 26 15.30 -29.28 -18.89
C LEU A 26 15.50 -27.98 -19.69
N PRO A 27 15.17 -27.96 -20.99
CA PRO A 27 15.25 -26.73 -21.78
C PRO A 27 14.25 -25.69 -21.25
N PRO A 28 14.55 -24.38 -21.33
CA PRO A 28 13.62 -23.34 -20.90
C PRO A 28 12.38 -23.36 -21.81
N ASP A 29 11.21 -23.38 -21.18
CA ASP A 29 9.93 -23.21 -21.85
C ASP A 29 9.84 -21.77 -22.38
N LYS A 30 9.76 -21.61 -23.71
CA LYS A 30 9.70 -20.30 -24.37
C LYS A 30 8.30 -19.68 -24.32
N ASP A 31 7.30 -20.41 -23.83
CA ASP A 31 5.89 -19.98 -23.78
C ASP A 31 5.36 -19.79 -22.35
N ALA A 32 6.24 -19.87 -21.34
CA ALA A 32 5.88 -19.64 -19.95
C ALA A 32 5.59 -18.14 -19.72
N ARG A 33 4.30 -17.78 -19.74
CA ARG A 33 3.84 -16.46 -19.31
C ARG A 33 4.19 -16.26 -17.82
N PRO A 34 4.78 -15.12 -17.42
CA PRO A 34 5.05 -14.86 -16.01
C PRO A 34 3.71 -14.81 -15.25
N ALA A 35 3.65 -15.53 -14.13
CA ALA A 35 2.54 -15.40 -13.20
C ALA A 35 2.55 -13.98 -12.62
N PRO A 36 1.40 -13.27 -12.57
CA PRO A 36 1.34 -11.95 -11.99
C PRO A 36 1.63 -12.05 -10.48
N VAL A 37 2.56 -11.20 -10.00
CA VAL A 37 2.79 -10.98 -8.58
C VAL A 37 1.72 -10.01 -8.09
N SER A 38 0.56 -10.54 -7.74
CA SER A 38 -0.51 -9.82 -7.06
C SER A 38 -0.92 -10.58 -5.79
N GLU A 39 -0.02 -10.68 -4.82
CA GLU A 39 -0.34 -11.22 -3.50
C GLU A 39 0.04 -10.19 -2.44
N ALA A 40 -0.88 -9.26 -2.19
CA ALA A 40 -0.86 -8.44 -0.96
C ALA A 40 -2.26 -8.05 -0.44
N PHE A 41 -3.36 -8.24 -1.19
CA PHE A 41 -4.71 -7.87 -0.73
C PHE A 41 -5.81 -8.90 -1.06
N HIS A 42 -5.50 -10.19 -1.07
CA HIS A 42 -6.52 -11.23 -1.31
C HIS A 42 -7.24 -11.77 -0.05
N ASP A 43 -6.81 -11.40 1.17
CA ASP A 43 -7.36 -11.97 2.40
C ASP A 43 -8.08 -10.95 3.32
N VAL A 44 -9.01 -10.18 2.76
CA VAL A 44 -10.18 -9.74 3.55
C VAL A 44 -11.33 -10.66 3.16
N PRO A 45 -11.78 -11.58 4.04
CA PRO A 45 -12.87 -12.48 3.71
C PRO A 45 -14.08 -11.68 3.23
N ALA A 46 -14.62 -12.02 2.06
CA ALA A 46 -15.81 -11.40 1.47
C ALA A 46 -17.06 -11.42 2.39
N GLY A 47 -16.99 -12.11 3.54
CA GLY A 47 -17.98 -12.11 4.61
C GLY A 47 -17.99 -10.84 5.48
N LEU A 48 -16.93 -10.03 5.52
CA LEU A 48 -16.85 -8.86 6.41
C LEU A 48 -17.66 -7.65 5.90
N LEU A 49 -17.98 -7.60 4.59
CA LEU A 49 -18.57 -6.44 3.92
C LEU A 49 -20.06 -6.60 3.56
N ARG A 50 -20.72 -7.71 3.91
CA ARG A 50 -22.14 -7.91 3.56
C ARG A 50 -23.10 -7.41 4.64
N ARG A 51 -23.61 -6.17 4.50
CA ARG A 51 -24.95 -5.84 5.01
C ARG A 51 -26.00 -6.38 4.03
N ARG A 52 -26.78 -7.39 4.43
CA ARG A 52 -28.01 -7.76 3.70
C ARG A 52 -29.11 -6.75 4.03
N HIS A 53 -29.51 -5.94 3.06
CA HIS A 53 -30.77 -5.22 3.11
C HIS A 53 -31.95 -6.18 2.86
N GLY A 54 -32.84 -6.27 3.86
CA GLY A 54 -34.28 -6.54 3.78
C GLY A 54 -34.80 -7.73 2.96
N ALA A 55 -35.33 -8.74 3.67
CA ALA A 55 -36.47 -9.53 3.19
C ALA A 55 -37.54 -9.57 4.30
N PRO A 56 -38.85 -9.52 3.98
CA PRO A 56 -39.89 -9.35 4.99
C PRO A 56 -40.34 -10.67 5.62
N SER A 57 -40.74 -10.54 6.90
CA SER A 57 -41.67 -11.35 7.69
C SER A 57 -41.44 -12.85 7.89
N GLY A 58 -41.24 -13.22 9.15
CA GLY A 58 -41.89 -14.39 9.76
C GLY A 58 -40.97 -15.52 10.22
N GLN A 59 -40.50 -15.45 11.47
CA GLN A 59 -40.45 -16.53 12.50
C GLN A 59 -39.54 -16.09 13.67
N GLY A 60 -39.85 -16.56 14.88
CA GLY A 60 -39.44 -16.00 16.19
C GLY A 60 -37.93 -15.99 16.52
N PRO A 61 -37.55 -15.44 17.69
CA PRO A 61 -36.17 -15.04 17.97
C PRO A 61 -35.33 -16.25 18.38
N GLY A 62 -34.72 -16.92 17.40
CA GLY A 62 -33.45 -17.59 17.62
C GLY A 62 -32.39 -16.51 17.75
N ARG A 63 -31.80 -16.32 18.94
CA ARG A 63 -30.58 -15.53 19.11
C ARG A 63 -29.46 -16.23 18.36
N GLU A 64 -29.32 -15.94 17.07
CA GLU A 64 -28.11 -16.25 16.33
C GLU A 64 -27.00 -15.37 16.92
N GLN A 65 -26.13 -16.00 17.70
CA GLN A 65 -25.00 -15.33 18.33
C GLN A 65 -24.07 -14.87 17.21
N ARG A 66 -24.17 -13.58 16.85
CA ARG A 66 -23.28 -12.93 15.87
C ARG A 66 -21.85 -13.22 16.32
N ARG A 67 -21.15 -14.07 15.58
CA ARG A 67 -19.73 -14.34 15.84
C ARG A 67 -18.97 -13.08 15.47
N SER A 68 -18.63 -12.30 16.49
CA SER A 68 -17.64 -11.24 16.40
C SER A 68 -16.34 -11.83 15.84
N THR A 69 -16.02 -11.47 14.60
CA THR A 69 -14.81 -11.94 13.92
C THR A 69 -13.77 -10.83 14.04
N ARG A 70 -12.55 -11.21 14.45
CA ARG A 70 -11.38 -10.31 14.51
C ARG A 70 -10.33 -10.87 13.58
N ALA A 71 -9.82 -10.03 12.68
CA ALA A 71 -8.71 -10.33 11.81
C ALA A 71 -7.54 -9.40 12.18
N GLY A 72 -6.37 -9.99 12.42
CA GLY A 72 -5.13 -9.24 12.56
C GLY A 72 -4.42 -9.17 11.21
N GLY A 73 -4.00 -7.98 10.80
CA GLY A 73 -3.11 -7.77 9.65
C GLY A 73 -1.77 -7.23 10.14
N LEU A 74 -0.67 -7.81 9.66
CA LEU A 74 0.68 -7.29 9.82
C LEU A 74 1.28 -7.12 8.43
N LEU A 75 1.77 -5.93 8.13
CA LEU A 75 2.52 -5.62 6.92
C LEU A 75 3.90 -5.18 7.34
N GLY A 76 4.92 -5.87 6.86
CA GLY A 76 6.32 -5.51 7.05
C GLY A 76 6.97 -5.35 5.69
N GLU A 77 7.54 -4.18 5.47
CA GLU A 77 8.18 -3.80 4.21
C GLU A 77 9.60 -3.34 4.54
N HIS A 78 10.57 -3.96 3.87
CA HIS A 78 11.97 -3.56 3.92
C HIS A 78 12.31 -2.98 2.56
N GLY A 79 13.03 -1.86 2.55
CA GLY A 79 13.45 -1.13 1.36
C GLY A 79 13.93 -2.11 0.31
N HIS A 80 13.12 -2.26 -0.74
CA HIS A 80 13.36 -3.26 -1.78
C HIS A 80 14.77 -3.05 -2.36
N ASP A 81 15.50 -4.16 -2.45
CA ASP A 81 16.87 -4.31 -2.94
C ASP A 81 17.61 -3.01 -3.31
N PHE A 82 18.42 -2.54 -2.38
CA PHE A 82 19.36 -1.45 -2.59
C PHE A 82 20.43 -1.88 -3.61
N HIS A 83 20.51 -1.19 -4.74
CA HIS A 83 21.49 -1.46 -5.78
C HIS A 83 22.35 -0.23 -6.05
N GLY A 84 23.58 -0.46 -6.52
CA GLY A 84 24.47 0.63 -6.95
C GLY A 84 23.84 1.43 -8.11
N PRO A 85 24.14 2.73 -8.22
CA PRO A 85 23.59 3.57 -9.28
C PRO A 85 24.08 3.12 -10.66
N ASP A 86 23.18 3.12 -11.65
CA ASP A 86 23.47 2.85 -13.06
C ASP A 86 22.84 3.95 -13.93
N GLU A 87 23.66 4.65 -14.72
CA GLU A 87 23.20 5.73 -15.60
C GLU A 87 22.20 5.27 -16.67
N SER A 88 22.18 3.97 -16.99
CA SER A 88 21.23 3.39 -17.93
C SER A 88 19.84 3.14 -17.30
N HIS A 89 19.70 3.21 -15.97
CA HIS A 89 18.49 2.88 -15.20
C HIS A 89 18.12 4.00 -14.21
N LEU A 90 17.97 5.24 -14.72
CA LEU A 90 17.69 6.44 -13.89
C LEU A 90 16.37 6.37 -13.11
N ASP A 91 15.39 5.58 -13.57
CA ASP A 91 14.14 5.34 -12.85
C ASP A 91 14.35 4.53 -11.56
N SER A 92 15.35 3.64 -11.56
CA SER A 92 15.76 2.92 -10.36
C SER A 92 16.28 3.88 -9.29
N LEU A 93 16.98 4.97 -9.68
CA LEU A 93 17.45 5.99 -8.73
C LEU A 93 16.30 6.69 -8.00
N VAL A 94 15.16 6.90 -8.67
CA VAL A 94 13.96 7.48 -8.02
C VAL A 94 13.45 6.55 -6.92
N GLY A 95 13.43 5.24 -7.18
CA GLY A 95 13.10 4.25 -6.14
C GLY A 95 14.06 4.31 -4.96
N GLN A 96 15.37 4.37 -5.22
CA GLN A 96 16.41 4.36 -4.17
C GLN A 96 16.34 5.56 -3.21
N VAL A 97 15.83 6.73 -3.65
CA VAL A 97 15.63 7.89 -2.77
C VAL A 97 14.25 7.97 -2.12
N LEU A 98 13.31 7.16 -2.60
CA LEU A 98 11.92 7.24 -2.19
C LEU A 98 11.56 6.14 -1.18
N PHE A 99 12.05 4.91 -1.37
CA PHE A 99 11.65 3.78 -0.53
C PHE A 99 12.29 3.82 0.85
N GLY A 100 11.49 3.50 1.87
CA GLY A 100 11.90 3.35 3.25
C GLY A 100 11.37 2.06 3.87
N ASP A 101 11.92 1.68 5.01
CA ASP A 101 11.50 0.51 5.77
C ASP A 101 10.36 0.87 6.73
N GLY A 102 9.37 -0.01 6.85
CA GLY A 102 8.25 0.20 7.76
C GLY A 102 7.41 -1.03 7.98
N ALA A 103 6.82 -1.13 9.18
CA ALA A 103 5.85 -2.16 9.48
C ALA A 103 4.65 -1.58 10.21
N ALA A 104 3.45 -2.03 9.84
CA ALA A 104 2.20 -1.62 10.46
C ALA A 104 1.35 -2.85 10.80
N ALA A 105 0.60 -2.75 11.90
CA ALA A 105 -0.33 -3.79 12.31
C ALA A 105 -1.72 -3.19 12.58
N VAL A 106 -2.76 -3.90 12.19
CA VAL A 106 -4.16 -3.51 12.39
C VAL A 106 -5.01 -4.66 12.87
N ILE A 107 -6.02 -4.35 13.68
CA ILE A 107 -7.08 -5.28 14.06
C ILE A 107 -8.37 -4.77 13.42
N VAL A 108 -8.96 -5.60 12.56
CA VAL A 108 -10.23 -5.31 11.90
C VAL A 108 -11.30 -6.25 12.44
N GLY A 109 -12.46 -5.69 12.76
CA GLY A 109 -13.57 -6.45 13.29
C GLY A 109 -14.91 -5.85 12.92
N ALA A 110 -15.95 -6.68 12.96
CA ALA A 110 -17.34 -6.27 12.89
C ALA A 110 -18.00 -6.40 14.27
N ASP A 111 -19.06 -5.63 14.49
CA ASP A 111 -19.85 -5.61 15.74
C ASP A 111 -18.94 -5.42 16.98
N PRO A 112 -18.31 -4.24 17.15
CA PRO A 112 -17.40 -3.99 18.25
C PRO A 112 -18.12 -4.03 19.61
N ASP A 113 -17.47 -4.62 20.61
CA ASP A 113 -17.89 -4.51 22.00
C ASP A 113 -17.36 -3.20 22.58
N GLU A 114 -18.18 -2.15 22.55
CA GLU A 114 -17.79 -0.80 22.99
C GLU A 114 -17.40 -0.71 24.48
N SER A 115 -17.65 -1.76 25.28
CA SER A 115 -17.17 -1.83 26.66
C SER A 115 -15.66 -2.08 26.76
N THR A 116 -15.07 -2.73 25.75
CA THR A 116 -13.65 -3.11 25.73
C THR A 116 -12.90 -2.59 24.51
N GLU A 117 -13.60 -2.40 23.40
CA GLU A 117 -13.03 -2.00 22.11
C GLU A 117 -13.31 -0.53 21.82
N ARG A 118 -12.35 0.10 21.15
CA ARG A 118 -12.40 1.50 20.72
C ARG A 118 -12.22 1.53 19.20
N PRO A 119 -13.31 1.50 18.40
CA PRO A 119 -13.21 1.65 16.96
C PRO A 119 -12.48 2.95 16.59
N LEU A 120 -11.74 2.95 15.47
CA LEU A 120 -11.02 4.13 14.98
C LEU A 120 -11.56 4.64 13.65
N PHE A 121 -11.91 3.71 12.76
CA PHE A 121 -12.51 3.97 11.45
C PHE A 121 -13.43 2.79 11.08
N GLN A 122 -14.39 3.03 10.20
CA GLN A 122 -15.21 1.98 9.59
C GLN A 122 -14.88 1.85 8.11
N LEU A 123 -14.74 0.61 7.62
CA LEU A 123 -14.60 0.31 6.20
C LEU A 123 -16.00 0.16 5.59
N VAL A 124 -16.43 1.12 4.76
CA VAL A 124 -17.81 1.18 4.26
C VAL A 124 -17.94 0.50 2.89
N SER A 125 -17.00 0.75 1.99
CA SER A 125 -16.92 0.08 0.70
C SER A 125 -15.46 -0.04 0.27
N ALA A 126 -15.17 -1.01 -0.59
CA ALA A 126 -13.86 -1.22 -1.20
C ALA A 126 -14.05 -1.54 -2.68
N SER A 127 -13.27 -0.90 -3.54
CA SER A 127 -13.25 -1.15 -4.98
C SER A 127 -11.82 -1.11 -5.50
N GLN A 128 -11.61 -1.77 -6.63
CA GLN A 128 -10.32 -1.85 -7.31
C GLN A 128 -10.55 -1.66 -8.80
N THR A 129 -9.66 -0.91 -9.45
CA THR A 129 -9.68 -0.71 -10.90
C THR A 129 -8.27 -0.73 -11.47
N ILE A 130 -8.12 -1.26 -12.68
CA ILE A 130 -6.88 -1.19 -13.45
C ILE A 130 -7.04 -0.02 -14.42
N LEU A 131 -6.12 0.93 -14.39
CA LEU A 131 -6.21 2.11 -15.25
C LEU A 131 -5.99 1.73 -16.72
N PRO A 132 -6.78 2.29 -17.65
CA PRO A 132 -6.55 2.06 -19.07
C PRO A 132 -5.19 2.63 -19.49
N GLU A 133 -4.58 2.02 -20.50
CA GLU A 133 -3.32 2.49 -21.11
C GLU A 133 -2.15 2.59 -20.11
N SER A 134 -2.14 1.73 -19.08
CA SER A 134 -1.16 1.78 -17.99
C SER A 134 -0.19 0.60 -17.94
N GLU A 135 -0.18 -0.24 -18.99
CA GLU A 135 0.68 -1.41 -19.13
C GLU A 135 2.15 -1.06 -18.85
N GLY A 136 2.75 -1.73 -17.86
CA GLY A 136 4.15 -1.52 -17.47
C GLY A 136 4.46 -0.13 -16.89
N ALA A 137 3.45 0.62 -16.44
CA ALA A 137 3.67 1.92 -15.80
C ALA A 137 4.36 1.78 -14.43
N ILE A 138 3.98 0.75 -13.69
CA ILE A 138 4.64 0.30 -12.46
C ILE A 138 4.82 -1.21 -12.57
N GLY A 139 6.02 -1.71 -12.35
CA GLY A 139 6.26 -3.15 -12.36
C GLY A 139 7.50 -3.55 -11.57
N GLY A 140 7.51 -4.81 -11.15
CA GLY A 140 8.63 -5.46 -10.49
C GLY A 140 9.04 -6.71 -11.26
N GLN A 141 10.32 -7.02 -11.30
CA GLN A 141 10.85 -8.30 -11.81
C GLN A 141 11.79 -8.90 -10.78
N LEU A 142 11.47 -10.10 -10.33
CA LEU A 142 12.35 -10.89 -9.45
C LEU A 142 13.41 -11.56 -10.31
N LEU A 143 14.66 -11.16 -10.12
CA LEU A 143 15.84 -11.66 -10.82
C LEU A 143 16.83 -12.27 -9.82
N GLU A 144 17.90 -12.91 -10.32
CA GLU A 144 18.98 -13.44 -9.46
C GLU A 144 19.65 -12.33 -8.61
N ALA A 145 19.61 -11.09 -9.10
CA ALA A 145 20.14 -9.92 -8.41
C ALA A 145 19.19 -9.37 -7.34
N GLY A 146 17.96 -9.88 -7.22
CA GLY A 146 16.93 -9.33 -6.34
C GLY A 146 15.68 -8.87 -7.09
N LEU A 147 14.79 -8.19 -6.38
CA LEU A 147 13.60 -7.55 -6.94
C LEU A 147 13.98 -6.22 -7.59
N THR A 148 13.93 -6.17 -8.92
CA THR A 148 14.11 -4.92 -9.66
C THR A 148 12.76 -4.22 -9.84
N PHE A 149 12.72 -2.91 -9.65
CA PHE A 149 11.51 -2.10 -9.78
C PHE A 149 11.68 -1.07 -10.89
N HIS A 150 10.67 -0.91 -11.74
CA HIS A 150 10.64 0.12 -12.77
C HIS A 150 9.40 0.98 -12.64
N LEU A 151 9.62 2.29 -12.77
CA LEU A 151 8.57 3.30 -12.61
C LEU A 151 8.60 4.25 -13.80
N ARG A 152 7.54 4.22 -14.62
CA ARG A 152 7.43 5.17 -15.74
C ARG A 152 7.11 6.57 -15.21
N LYS A 153 7.75 7.56 -15.83
CA LYS A 153 7.58 9.00 -15.51
C LYS A 153 6.13 9.50 -15.63
N ASN A 154 5.27 8.80 -16.38
CA ASN A 154 3.87 9.19 -16.60
C ASN A 154 2.88 8.64 -15.55
N VAL A 155 3.33 7.88 -14.55
CA VAL A 155 2.46 7.35 -13.48
C VAL A 155 1.62 8.44 -12.80
N PRO A 156 2.19 9.60 -12.38
CA PRO A 156 1.39 10.68 -11.79
C PRO A 156 0.27 11.20 -12.71
N ILE A 157 0.52 11.25 -14.02
CA ILE A 157 -0.46 11.68 -15.03
C ILE A 157 -1.58 10.64 -15.15
N LEU A 158 -1.22 9.35 -15.22
CA LEU A 158 -2.20 8.26 -15.33
C LEU A 158 -3.13 8.24 -14.12
N ILE A 159 -2.60 8.36 -12.90
CA ILE A 159 -3.41 8.42 -11.67
C ILE A 159 -4.32 9.65 -11.71
N SER A 160 -3.75 10.83 -11.95
CA SER A 160 -4.50 12.10 -11.99
C SER A 160 -5.63 12.09 -13.02
N LYS A 161 -5.42 11.50 -14.21
CA LYS A 161 -6.48 11.39 -15.24
C LYS A 161 -7.69 10.58 -14.79
N ASN A 162 -7.51 9.63 -13.88
CA ASN A 162 -8.55 8.65 -13.51
C ASN A 162 -9.10 8.81 -12.08
N ILE A 163 -8.46 9.60 -11.22
CA ILE A 163 -8.83 9.72 -9.79
C ILE A 163 -10.26 10.25 -9.56
N GLU A 164 -10.69 11.19 -10.41
CA GLU A 164 -12.02 11.82 -10.30
C GLU A 164 -13.14 10.82 -10.53
N ARG A 165 -12.98 9.92 -11.51
CA ARG A 165 -13.92 8.82 -11.74
C ARG A 165 -13.98 7.85 -10.56
N ALA A 166 -12.83 7.52 -9.97
CA ALA A 166 -12.79 6.63 -8.80
C ALA A 166 -13.54 7.24 -7.60
N LEU A 167 -13.42 8.56 -7.38
CA LEU A 167 -14.19 9.30 -6.38
C LEU A 167 -15.69 9.28 -6.70
N GLU A 168 -16.06 9.61 -7.93
CA GLU A 168 -17.46 9.63 -8.35
C GLU A 168 -18.12 8.25 -8.16
N ASP A 169 -17.47 7.19 -8.61
CA ASP A 169 -17.99 5.82 -8.49
C ASP A 169 -18.15 5.42 -7.00
N ALA A 170 -17.24 5.85 -6.12
CA ALA A 170 -17.25 5.53 -4.69
C ALA A 170 -18.29 6.34 -3.89
N PHE A 171 -18.43 7.64 -4.18
CA PHE A 171 -19.21 8.58 -3.36
C PHE A 171 -20.58 8.93 -3.93
N LYS A 172 -20.86 8.64 -5.21
CA LYS A 172 -22.19 8.83 -5.80
C LYS A 172 -23.33 8.16 -4.99
N PRO A 173 -23.18 6.93 -4.46
CA PRO A 173 -24.22 6.33 -3.62
C PRO A 173 -24.47 7.07 -2.30
N LEU A 174 -23.52 7.88 -1.84
CA LEU A 174 -23.58 8.66 -0.61
C LEU A 174 -24.03 10.11 -0.84
N GLY A 175 -24.18 10.53 -2.11
CA GLY A 175 -24.54 11.91 -2.46
C GLY A 175 -23.46 12.95 -2.16
N ILE A 176 -22.20 12.53 -2.02
CA ILE A 176 -21.06 13.41 -1.74
C ILE A 176 -20.37 13.76 -3.06
N HIS A 177 -20.19 15.06 -3.29
CA HIS A 177 -19.56 15.60 -4.50
C HIS A 177 -18.47 16.64 -4.20
N ASP A 178 -18.40 17.13 -2.96
CA ASP A 178 -17.34 18.04 -2.53
C ASP A 178 -16.19 17.24 -1.92
N TRP A 179 -15.11 17.10 -2.69
CA TRP A 179 -13.92 16.37 -2.27
C TRP A 179 -13.15 17.03 -1.12
N ASN A 180 -13.44 18.29 -0.79
CA ASN A 180 -12.89 18.96 0.39
C ASN A 180 -13.68 18.69 1.68
N SER A 181 -14.89 18.13 1.56
CA SER A 181 -15.75 17.75 2.70
C SER A 181 -15.42 16.37 3.29
N ILE A 182 -14.47 15.64 2.68
CA ILE A 182 -14.02 14.31 3.11
C ILE A 182 -12.56 14.33 3.55
N PHE A 183 -12.17 13.44 4.46
CA PHE A 183 -10.76 13.23 4.83
C PHE A 183 -10.05 12.32 3.82
N TRP A 184 -8.73 12.49 3.70
CA TRP A 184 -7.94 11.83 2.64
C TRP A 184 -6.77 11.04 3.20
N VAL A 185 -6.75 9.74 2.89
CA VAL A 185 -5.67 8.81 3.20
C VAL A 185 -5.11 8.30 1.87
N THR A 186 -4.09 8.96 1.33
CA THR A 186 -3.57 8.60 0.00
C THR A 186 -2.22 7.92 0.15
N HIS A 187 -1.97 6.86 -0.61
CA HIS A 187 -0.66 6.23 -0.62
C HIS A 187 0.40 7.26 -1.05
N PRO A 188 1.42 7.54 -0.22
CA PRO A 188 2.46 8.52 -0.51
C PRO A 188 3.52 7.94 -1.47
N GLY A 189 3.10 7.43 -2.62
CA GLY A 189 4.00 6.83 -3.61
C GLY A 189 4.94 7.83 -4.31
N GLY A 190 4.90 9.11 -3.94
CA GLY A 190 5.79 10.15 -4.43
C GLY A 190 5.14 11.53 -4.43
N PRO A 191 5.92 12.61 -4.25
CA PRO A 191 5.39 13.97 -4.12
C PRO A 191 4.68 14.46 -5.39
N ALA A 192 5.07 13.95 -6.56
CA ALA A 192 4.45 14.27 -7.84
C ALA A 192 3.01 13.72 -7.93
N ILE A 193 2.77 12.49 -7.47
CA ILE A 193 1.45 11.87 -7.46
C ILE A 193 0.49 12.71 -6.62
N LEU A 194 0.88 13.01 -5.37
CA LEU A 194 0.07 13.80 -4.44
C LEU A 194 -0.27 15.18 -5.02
N SER A 195 0.72 15.86 -5.58
CA SER A 195 0.53 17.21 -6.13
C SER A 195 -0.38 17.23 -7.37
N MET A 196 -0.31 16.20 -8.22
CA MET A 196 -1.19 16.08 -9.39
C MET A 196 -2.62 15.67 -9.03
N ILE A 197 -2.82 14.87 -7.98
CA ILE A 197 -4.15 14.58 -7.44
C ILE A 197 -4.77 15.85 -6.88
N GLU A 198 -4.07 16.55 -5.98
CA GLU A 198 -4.53 17.81 -5.38
C GLU A 198 -4.95 18.82 -6.46
N ALA A 199 -4.10 19.02 -7.47
CA ALA A 199 -4.39 19.96 -8.55
C ALA A 199 -5.61 19.55 -9.38
N LYS A 200 -5.73 18.24 -9.68
CA LYS A 200 -6.81 17.70 -10.52
C LYS A 200 -8.17 17.88 -9.87
N VAL A 201 -8.31 17.57 -8.59
CA VAL A 201 -9.59 17.63 -7.87
C VAL A 201 -9.77 18.92 -7.07
N LYS A 202 -8.85 19.89 -7.24
CA LYS A 202 -8.83 21.19 -6.55
C LYS A 202 -8.90 21.04 -5.03
N LEU A 203 -8.08 20.15 -4.50
CA LEU A 203 -8.04 19.83 -3.10
C LEU A 203 -7.32 20.92 -2.30
N ASN A 204 -7.88 21.28 -1.15
CA ASN A 204 -7.24 22.14 -0.17
C ASN A 204 -5.96 21.46 0.33
N LYS A 205 -4.88 22.23 0.48
CA LYS A 205 -3.56 21.71 0.85
C LYS A 205 -3.56 20.92 2.16
N GLU A 206 -4.40 21.33 3.10
CA GLU A 206 -4.51 20.67 4.40
C GLU A 206 -5.04 19.23 4.32
N ARG A 207 -5.82 18.87 3.29
CA ARG A 207 -6.40 17.51 3.16
C ARG A 207 -5.34 16.41 3.00
N MET A 208 -4.15 16.76 2.50
CA MET A 208 -3.04 15.81 2.34
C MET A 208 -1.96 15.96 3.41
N ARG A 209 -2.21 16.73 4.48
CA ARG A 209 -1.20 17.01 5.52
C ARG A 209 -0.65 15.73 6.16
N ALA A 210 -1.51 14.82 6.60
CA ALA A 210 -1.09 13.55 7.19
C ALA A 210 -0.30 12.68 6.19
N THR A 211 -0.78 12.59 4.94
CA THR A 211 -0.10 11.84 3.87
C THR A 211 1.30 12.39 3.59
N ARG A 212 1.43 13.72 3.50
CA ARG A 212 2.72 14.39 3.25
C ARG A 212 3.65 14.28 4.45
N HIS A 213 3.13 14.31 5.68
CA HIS A 213 3.94 14.09 6.87
C HIS A 213 4.56 12.69 6.86
N VAL A 214 3.77 11.66 6.59
CA VAL A 214 4.28 10.28 6.52
C VAL A 214 5.35 10.14 5.43
N LEU A 215 5.12 10.71 4.25
CA LEU A 215 6.14 10.72 3.18
C LEU A 215 7.44 11.41 3.61
N SER A 216 7.33 12.52 4.34
CA SER A 216 8.48 13.30 4.78
C SER A 216 9.31 12.55 5.82
N GLU A 217 8.67 11.94 6.81
CA GLU A 217 9.36 11.32 7.95
C GLU A 217 9.83 9.90 7.67
N TYR A 218 9.09 9.15 6.84
CA TYR A 218 9.30 7.71 6.66
C TYR A 218 9.57 7.29 5.21
N GLY A 219 9.44 8.20 4.25
CA GLY A 219 9.49 7.86 2.83
C GLY A 219 8.31 7.00 2.38
N ASN A 220 8.50 6.26 1.29
CA ASN A 220 7.55 5.28 0.77
C ASN A 220 7.86 3.90 1.35
N MET A 221 7.14 3.51 2.40
CA MET A 221 7.15 2.17 3.01
C MET A 221 6.17 1.19 2.32
N SER A 222 5.94 1.36 1.01
CA SER A 222 5.04 0.50 0.23
C SER A 222 3.63 0.41 0.87
N SER A 223 3.11 -0.80 1.09
CA SER A 223 1.78 -1.08 1.63
C SER A 223 1.56 -0.51 3.04
N ALA A 224 2.61 -0.46 3.87
CA ALA A 224 2.53 0.00 5.27
C ALA A 224 2.16 1.49 5.40
N CYS A 225 2.47 2.31 4.38
CA CYS A 225 2.23 3.74 4.40
C CYS A 225 0.79 4.13 4.77
N LEU A 226 -0.21 3.44 4.21
CA LEU A 226 -1.61 3.80 4.42
C LEU A 226 -2.01 3.73 5.89
N PHE A 227 -1.44 2.78 6.62
CA PHE A 227 -1.68 2.61 8.05
C PHE A 227 -0.96 3.65 8.89
N PHE A 228 0.25 4.05 8.50
CA PHE A 228 0.94 5.20 9.10
C PHE A 228 0.15 6.50 8.90
N VAL A 229 -0.44 6.69 7.73
CA VAL A 229 -1.27 7.88 7.45
C VAL A 229 -2.54 7.88 8.30
N LEU A 230 -3.22 6.73 8.43
CA LEU A 230 -4.37 6.58 9.32
C LEU A 230 -4.00 6.85 10.78
N ASP A 231 -2.85 6.33 11.23
CA ASP A 231 -2.36 6.53 12.60
C ASP A 231 -2.00 7.99 12.89
N GLU A 232 -1.29 8.64 11.98
CA GLU A 232 -0.98 10.07 12.09
C GLU A 232 -2.25 10.91 12.09
N MET A 233 -3.21 10.61 11.20
CA MET A 233 -4.47 11.34 11.10
C MET A 233 -5.28 11.27 12.39
N ARG A 234 -5.49 10.07 12.97
CA ARG A 234 -6.24 9.95 14.22
C ARG A 234 -5.54 10.66 15.39
N ARG A 235 -4.20 10.60 15.42
CA ARG A 235 -3.38 11.20 16.49
C ARG A 235 -3.48 12.71 16.45
N ARG A 236 -3.26 13.30 15.27
CA ARG A 236 -3.41 14.74 15.03
C ARG A 236 -4.84 15.20 15.28
N SER A 237 -5.83 14.42 14.88
CA SER A 237 -7.23 14.77 15.14
C SER A 237 -7.52 14.92 16.62
N SER A 238 -6.96 14.04 17.46
CA SER A 238 -7.09 14.17 18.92
C SER A 238 -6.30 15.35 19.48
N GLU A 239 -5.09 15.60 19.00
CA GLU A 239 -4.21 16.68 19.48
C GLU A 239 -4.72 18.07 19.11
N ASP A 240 -5.24 18.21 17.88
CA ASP A 240 -5.76 19.46 17.32
C ASP A 240 -7.22 19.72 17.78
N GLY A 241 -7.80 18.81 18.58
CA GLY A 241 -9.14 18.98 19.17
C GLY A 241 -10.29 18.82 18.16
N HIS A 242 -10.10 18.02 17.12
CA HIS A 242 -11.15 17.73 16.13
C HIS A 242 -12.24 16.82 16.72
N ALA A 243 -13.45 16.94 16.15
CA ALA A 243 -14.62 16.18 16.62
C ALA A 243 -14.58 14.68 16.26
N THR A 244 -13.83 14.30 15.23
CA THR A 244 -13.76 12.92 14.73
C THR A 244 -12.31 12.51 14.47
N THR A 245 -12.05 11.20 14.39
CA THR A 245 -10.75 10.62 14.03
C THR A 245 -10.28 10.94 12.60
N GLY A 246 -11.18 11.46 11.76
CA GLY A 246 -10.91 11.86 10.38
C GLY A 246 -10.89 13.38 10.22
N GLU A 247 -10.12 14.09 11.04
CA GLU A 247 -9.94 15.56 10.99
C GLU A 247 -11.27 16.34 11.10
N GLY A 248 -12.21 15.83 11.90
CA GLY A 248 -13.52 16.45 12.11
C GLY A 248 -14.53 16.19 10.97
N MET A 249 -14.20 15.38 9.98
CA MET A 249 -15.10 14.96 8.90
C MET A 249 -15.65 13.55 9.16
N ASP A 250 -16.87 13.28 8.72
CA ASP A 250 -17.52 11.97 8.89
C ASP A 250 -17.02 10.96 7.85
N TRP A 251 -16.89 11.39 6.60
CA TRP A 251 -16.55 10.54 5.47
C TRP A 251 -15.12 10.78 4.99
N GLY A 252 -14.49 9.72 4.49
CA GLY A 252 -13.15 9.79 3.95
C GLY A 252 -12.87 8.76 2.88
N VAL A 253 -11.77 8.98 2.18
CA VAL A 253 -11.30 8.08 1.13
C VAL A 253 -9.89 7.61 1.44
N LEU A 254 -9.65 6.32 1.22
CA LEU A 254 -8.33 5.72 1.22
C LEU A 254 -7.99 5.25 -0.20
N PHE A 255 -6.85 5.73 -0.73
CA PHE A 255 -6.36 5.39 -2.06
C PHE A 255 -5.05 4.64 -2.01
N GLY A 256 -5.04 3.41 -2.53
CA GLY A 256 -3.84 2.63 -2.82
C GLY A 256 -3.46 2.72 -4.30
N PHE A 257 -2.16 2.81 -4.59
CA PHE A 257 -1.63 2.79 -5.95
C PHE A 257 -0.53 1.74 -6.07
N GLY A 258 -0.62 0.86 -7.08
CA GLY A 258 0.34 -0.24 -7.23
C GLY A 258 0.50 -0.73 -8.67
N PRO A 259 1.32 -1.78 -8.88
CA PRO A 259 1.51 -2.43 -10.18
C PRO A 259 0.19 -2.77 -10.88
N GLY A 260 0.13 -2.51 -12.20
CA GLY A 260 -1.09 -2.69 -12.99
C GLY A 260 -1.18 -1.71 -14.17
N LEU A 261 -1.30 -0.40 -13.98
CA LEU A 261 -1.43 0.40 -12.75
C LEU A 261 -2.81 0.19 -12.10
N THR A 262 -2.80 -0.32 -10.86
CA THR A 262 -4.03 -0.54 -10.08
C THR A 262 -4.26 0.62 -9.12
N VAL A 263 -5.54 1.01 -9.00
CA VAL A 263 -6.05 1.93 -7.99
C VAL A 263 -7.02 1.18 -7.09
N GLU A 264 -6.72 1.14 -5.80
CA GLU A 264 -7.65 0.70 -4.76
C GLU A 264 -8.32 1.91 -4.12
N THR A 265 -9.64 1.85 -3.94
CA THR A 265 -10.45 2.91 -3.36
C THR A 265 -11.28 2.33 -2.24
N ILE A 266 -11.06 2.79 -1.01
CA ILE A 266 -11.83 2.40 0.16
C ILE A 266 -12.55 3.63 0.69
N VAL A 267 -13.87 3.54 0.86
CA VAL A 267 -14.63 4.56 1.56
C VAL A 267 -14.58 4.26 3.05
N LEU A 268 -14.18 5.28 3.82
CA LEU A 268 -14.05 5.24 5.25
C LEU A 268 -15.13 6.10 5.91
N HIS A 269 -15.56 5.68 7.09
CA HIS A 269 -16.28 6.53 8.02
C HIS A 269 -15.41 6.74 9.28
N SER A 270 -15.28 7.98 9.74
CA SER A 270 -14.59 8.28 10.99
C SER A 270 -15.44 7.90 12.20
N VAL A 271 -14.88 8.05 13.40
CA VAL A 271 -15.64 7.92 14.64
C VAL A 271 -15.49 9.20 15.46
N PRO A 272 -16.49 9.56 16.30
CA PRO A 272 -16.35 10.67 17.22
C PRO A 272 -15.18 10.46 18.19
N ILE A 273 -14.38 11.51 18.38
CA ILE A 273 -13.41 11.53 19.48
C ILE A 273 -14.19 11.92 20.72
N ALA A 274 -14.39 10.98 21.64
CA ALA A 274 -15.01 11.28 22.92
C ALA A 274 -14.13 12.28 23.68
N SER A 275 -14.69 13.41 24.06
CA SER A 275 -14.08 14.30 25.05
C SER A 275 -13.87 13.50 26.34
N LEU A 276 -12.62 13.39 26.78
CA LEU A 276 -12.27 12.86 28.10
C LEU A 276 -12.92 13.68 29.22
#